data_AF-A0A6A5K3R3-F1
#
_entry.id   AF-A0A6A5K3R3-F1
#
_cell.length_a   1.000
_cell.length_b   1.000
_cell.length_c   1.000
_cell.angle_alpha   90.00
_cell.angle_beta   90.00
_cell.angle_gamma   90.00
#
_symmetry.space_group_name_H-M   'P 1'
#
loop_
_entity.id
_entity.type
_entity.pdbx_description
1 polymer ?
#
loop_
_entity_poly.entity_id
_entity_poly.type
_entity_poly.pdbx_seq_one_letter_code
_entity_poly.pdbx_strand_id
1 'polypeptide(L)'
;MGGHAFKELYCPRICPAVYNKIKAQTTAALRTIFAHVVVPTEMPCKDDYGDVDFLVCGPLHSPASTTVDNFDWKGTVRLIKDAFDATHGRRGFLNPDCMYFAIDGPHGEEKYFIQIDVKVCYKPELFHWYAFELNYASNSKVIGSMVKPLGLTLDPEGLHIRVEEIEETNFPGSMVWISKDPKDVLRIAGLDRRIMNAGFQTKDEIYEYFASSWLFNPGHFAARISEEKYNDRLEDRSPVWIVFIKEWLPVKYPGYRLLRDGPMTGNTTEDFSTQFHTDLQTWYKRTRAAVREKVFTTFPHTATEYYVKRAAWMKEREEQRLRELITNAIPAGNNGWKDDFPQPNI
;
A
#
# COMPACT_ATOMS: atom_id res chain seq x y z
N MET A 1 -10.69 4.15 -5.32
CA MET A 1 -11.64 4.72 -6.28
C MET A 1 -11.88 3.66 -7.33
N GLY A 2 -13.10 3.53 -7.84
CA GLY A 2 -13.52 2.32 -8.55
C GLY A 2 -14.68 2.60 -9.50
N GLY A 3 -14.51 2.19 -10.76
CA GLY A 3 -15.30 2.63 -11.92
C GLY A 3 -16.76 2.12 -12.04
N HIS A 4 -17.44 1.86 -10.93
CA HIS A 4 -18.86 1.45 -10.93
C HIS A 4 -19.66 2.12 -9.80
N ALA A 5 -19.52 3.44 -9.64
CA ALA A 5 -20.26 4.17 -8.61
C ALA A 5 -21.76 4.34 -8.95
N PHE A 6 -22.11 4.30 -10.24
CA PHE A 6 -23.48 4.46 -10.74
C PHE A 6 -23.91 3.22 -11.53
N LYS A 7 -24.76 2.37 -10.94
CA LYS A 7 -25.24 1.13 -11.58
C LYS A 7 -26.38 1.37 -12.59
N GLU A 8 -27.13 2.44 -12.39
CA GLU A 8 -28.35 2.75 -13.17
C GLU A 8 -28.10 3.80 -14.25
N LEU A 9 -26.88 4.35 -14.33
CA LEU A 9 -26.50 5.33 -15.34
C LEU A 9 -25.62 4.66 -16.40
N TYR A 10 -25.81 5.07 -17.65
CA TYR A 10 -24.93 4.65 -18.74
C TYR A 10 -23.62 5.45 -18.67
N CYS A 11 -22.59 4.83 -18.08
CA CYS A 11 -21.23 5.38 -17.97
C CYS A 11 -20.25 4.54 -18.80
N PRO A 12 -20.19 4.72 -20.13
CA PRO A 12 -19.26 3.98 -20.99
C PRO A 12 -17.81 4.38 -20.72
N ARG A 13 -16.88 3.52 -21.13
CA ARG A 13 -15.45 3.83 -21.14
C ARG A 13 -15.18 4.93 -22.16
N ILE A 14 -14.38 5.94 -21.79
CA ILE A 14 -14.08 7.11 -22.62
C ILE A 14 -12.67 7.06 -23.20
N CYS A 15 -12.50 7.60 -24.41
CA CYS A 15 -11.19 7.67 -25.06
C CYS A 15 -10.27 8.72 -24.41
N PRO A 16 -8.94 8.69 -24.66
CA PRO A 16 -7.98 9.58 -24.02
C PRO A 16 -8.24 11.07 -24.30
N ALA A 17 -8.76 11.41 -25.47
CA ALA A 17 -9.09 12.79 -25.83
C ALA A 17 -10.22 13.36 -24.95
N VAL A 18 -11.29 12.57 -24.75
CA VAL A 18 -12.40 12.94 -23.86
C VAL A 18 -11.92 12.98 -22.42
N TYR A 19 -11.18 11.97 -21.96
CA TYR A 19 -10.60 11.93 -20.61
C TYR A 19 -9.78 13.19 -20.31
N ASN A 20 -8.84 13.57 -21.19
CA ASN A 20 -7.98 14.73 -20.98
C ASN A 20 -8.77 16.05 -20.94
N LYS A 21 -9.80 16.18 -21.78
CA LYS A 21 -10.69 17.35 -21.76
C LYS A 21 -11.46 17.45 -20.44
N ILE A 22 -12.10 16.36 -20.02
CA ILE A 22 -12.86 16.31 -18.76
C ILE A 22 -11.94 16.52 -17.56
N LYS A 23 -10.76 15.89 -17.56
CA LYS A 23 -9.74 16.08 -16.54
C LYS A 23 -9.39 17.56 -16.36
N ALA A 24 -9.13 18.28 -17.45
CA ALA A 24 -8.79 19.70 -17.39
C ALA A 24 -9.96 20.55 -16.87
N GLN A 25 -11.17 20.35 -17.38
CA GLN A 25 -12.38 21.07 -16.96
C GLN A 25 -12.69 20.84 -15.47
N THR A 26 -12.69 19.58 -15.06
CA THR A 26 -12.98 19.15 -13.69
C THR A 26 -11.90 19.64 -12.72
N THR A 27 -10.63 19.63 -13.13
CA THR A 27 -9.54 20.23 -12.33
C THR A 27 -9.78 21.71 -12.07
N ALA A 28 -10.18 22.47 -13.10
CA ALA A 28 -10.46 23.90 -12.96
C ALA A 28 -11.64 24.15 -12.02
N ALA A 29 -12.74 23.39 -12.16
CA ALA A 29 -13.91 23.48 -11.30
C ALA A 29 -13.59 23.12 -9.84
N LEU A 30 -12.87 22.02 -9.57
CA LEU A 30 -12.53 21.63 -8.21
C LEU A 30 -11.58 22.62 -7.52
N ARG A 31 -10.72 23.32 -8.25
CA ARG A 31 -9.83 24.35 -7.70
C ARG A 31 -10.56 25.60 -7.20
N THR A 32 -11.83 25.80 -7.56
CA THR A 32 -12.65 26.87 -6.97
C THR A 32 -13.23 26.46 -5.61
N ILE A 33 -13.20 25.17 -5.27
CA ILE A 33 -13.80 24.58 -4.07
C ILE A 33 -12.73 24.11 -3.07
N PHE A 34 -11.57 23.66 -3.55
CA PHE A 34 -10.48 23.11 -2.74
C PHE A 34 -9.15 23.82 -2.97
N ALA A 35 -8.37 23.98 -1.89
CA ALA A 35 -7.02 24.55 -1.94
C ALA A 35 -6.03 23.65 -2.70
N HIS A 36 -6.18 22.32 -2.56
CA HIS A 36 -5.33 21.34 -3.22
C HIS A 36 -6.18 20.39 -4.07
N VAL A 37 -5.80 20.24 -5.33
CA VAL A 37 -6.44 19.34 -6.29
C VAL A 37 -5.34 18.70 -7.13
N VAL A 38 -5.29 17.37 -7.14
CA VAL A 38 -4.42 16.60 -8.01
C VAL A 38 -5.18 15.43 -8.62
N VAL A 39 -4.84 15.12 -9.86
CA VAL A 39 -5.26 13.87 -10.52
C VAL A 39 -4.07 12.93 -10.38
N PRO A 40 -4.19 11.84 -9.61
CA PRO A 40 -3.13 10.84 -9.53
C PRO A 40 -2.68 10.43 -10.94
N THR A 41 -1.37 10.21 -11.09
CA THR A 41 -0.81 9.87 -12.40
C THR A 41 -1.36 8.52 -12.84
N GLU A 42 -1.91 8.44 -14.04
CA GLU A 42 -2.44 7.20 -14.59
C GLU A 42 -1.34 6.27 -15.10
N MET A 43 -1.68 5.00 -15.31
CA MET A 43 -0.82 4.14 -16.11
C MET A 43 -0.76 4.63 -17.56
N PRO A 44 0.45 4.70 -18.16
CA PRO A 44 0.61 5.06 -19.56
C PRO A 44 -0.03 4.02 -20.48
N CYS A 45 -0.32 4.45 -21.72
CA CYS A 45 -0.91 3.61 -22.77
C CYS A 45 -2.21 2.93 -22.34
N LYS A 46 -3.07 3.65 -21.60
CA LYS A 46 -4.48 3.27 -21.46
C LYS A 46 -5.24 3.72 -22.71
N ASP A 47 -5.90 2.77 -23.36
CA ASP A 47 -6.70 3.02 -24.57
C ASP A 47 -8.03 3.73 -24.23
N ASP A 48 -8.48 3.60 -22.99
CA ASP A 48 -9.75 4.10 -22.49
C ASP A 48 -9.78 4.18 -20.95
N TYR A 49 -10.75 4.92 -20.42
CA TYR A 49 -10.90 5.23 -18.99
C TYR A 49 -12.35 5.03 -18.55
N GLY A 50 -12.58 4.43 -17.38
CA GLY A 50 -13.94 4.27 -16.84
C GLY A 50 -14.43 5.49 -16.06
N ASP A 51 -13.49 6.20 -15.45
CA ASP A 51 -13.70 7.30 -14.51
C ASP A 51 -12.53 8.29 -14.60
N VAL A 52 -12.70 9.45 -13.92
CA VAL A 52 -11.62 10.40 -13.65
C VAL A 52 -11.46 10.57 -12.14
N ASP A 53 -10.31 10.15 -11.65
CA ASP A 53 -9.96 10.15 -10.23
C ASP A 53 -9.31 11.46 -9.78
N PHE A 54 -9.80 12.02 -8.68
CA PHE A 54 -9.26 13.23 -8.05
C PHE A 54 -8.94 12.98 -6.58
N LEU A 55 -7.79 13.50 -6.15
CA LEU A 55 -7.48 13.70 -4.74
C LEU A 55 -7.57 15.20 -4.44
N VAL A 56 -8.38 15.55 -3.44
CA VAL A 56 -8.62 16.94 -3.03
C VAL A 56 -8.35 17.14 -1.54
N CYS A 57 -7.98 18.36 -1.14
CA CYS A 57 -7.77 18.73 0.26
C CYS A 57 -8.04 20.21 0.50
N GLY A 58 -8.46 20.55 1.73
CA GLY A 58 -8.69 21.92 2.16
C GLY A 58 -9.90 22.57 1.48
N PRO A 59 -11.14 22.17 1.82
CA PRO A 59 -12.34 22.80 1.27
C PRO A 59 -12.40 24.28 1.68
N LEU A 60 -12.44 25.18 0.69
CA LEU A 60 -12.38 26.63 0.88
C LEU A 60 -13.61 27.20 1.60
N HIS A 61 -14.77 26.58 1.39
CA HIS A 61 -16.05 26.98 2.00
C HIS A 61 -16.21 26.51 3.44
N SER A 62 -15.42 25.51 3.87
CA SER A 62 -15.47 24.95 5.22
C SER A 62 -14.05 24.59 5.71
N PRO A 63 -13.21 25.59 6.03
CA PRO A 63 -11.82 25.32 6.43
C PRO A 63 -11.67 24.46 7.69
N ALA A 64 -12.71 24.34 8.51
CA ALA A 64 -12.73 23.52 9.71
C ALA A 64 -12.93 22.01 9.43
N SER A 65 -13.21 21.61 8.19
CA SER A 65 -13.43 20.23 7.78
C SER A 65 -12.12 19.44 7.65
N THR A 66 -11.63 18.92 8.78
CA THR A 66 -10.33 18.26 8.98
C THR A 66 -10.40 16.77 9.33
N THR A 67 -11.59 16.20 9.44
CA THR A 67 -11.82 14.77 9.68
C THR A 67 -13.03 14.29 8.87
N VAL A 68 -13.18 12.97 8.75
CA VAL A 68 -14.35 12.36 8.09
C VAL A 68 -15.68 12.73 8.75
N ASP A 69 -15.67 12.94 10.06
CA ASP A 69 -16.87 13.19 10.88
C ASP A 69 -17.29 14.66 10.86
N ASN A 70 -16.33 15.60 10.74
CA ASN A 70 -16.61 17.04 10.71
C ASN A 70 -16.67 17.63 9.29
N PHE A 71 -16.46 16.81 8.26
CA PHE A 71 -16.46 17.28 6.88
C PHE A 71 -17.88 17.65 6.42
N ASP A 72 -18.05 18.83 5.82
CA ASP A 72 -19.34 19.26 5.27
C ASP A 72 -19.67 18.53 3.96
N TRP A 73 -20.09 17.28 4.09
CA TRP A 73 -20.43 16.42 2.94
C TRP A 73 -21.58 16.98 2.11
N LYS A 74 -22.61 17.51 2.76
CA LYS A 74 -23.82 17.98 2.08
C LYS A 74 -23.55 19.26 1.31
N GLY A 75 -22.88 20.24 1.93
CA GLY A 75 -22.48 21.49 1.29
C GLY A 75 -21.47 21.24 0.18
N THR A 76 -20.44 20.42 0.43
CA THR A 76 -19.42 20.08 -0.58
C THR A 76 -20.02 19.38 -1.79
N VAL A 77 -20.86 18.36 -1.61
CA VAL A 77 -21.50 17.66 -2.74
C VAL A 77 -22.36 18.64 -3.55
N ARG A 78 -23.11 19.53 -2.89
CA ARG A 78 -23.90 20.55 -3.59
C ARG A 78 -23.02 21.49 -4.41
N LEU A 79 -21.96 22.03 -3.82
CA LEU A 79 -21.02 22.93 -4.51
C LEU A 79 -20.34 22.26 -5.70
N ILE A 80 -19.93 21.01 -5.57
CA ILE A 80 -19.32 20.26 -6.69
C ILE A 80 -20.36 20.00 -7.79
N LYS A 81 -21.59 19.62 -7.45
CA LYS A 81 -22.67 19.48 -8.44
C LYS A 81 -22.91 20.78 -9.20
N ASP A 82 -23.01 21.89 -8.49
CA ASP A 82 -23.23 23.21 -9.08
C ASP A 82 -22.04 23.61 -9.99
N ALA A 83 -20.81 23.33 -9.56
CA ALA A 83 -19.60 23.63 -10.35
C ALA A 83 -19.43 22.74 -11.59
N PHE A 84 -19.95 21.51 -11.56
CA PHE A 84 -19.92 20.57 -12.68
C PHE A 84 -21.14 20.67 -13.59
N ASP A 85 -22.18 21.43 -13.20
CA ASP A 85 -23.53 21.35 -13.77
C ASP A 85 -24.07 19.91 -13.77
N ALA A 86 -23.78 19.16 -12.71
CA ALA A 86 -24.10 17.74 -12.61
C ALA A 86 -25.45 17.49 -11.91
N THR A 87 -26.31 16.71 -12.56
CA THR A 87 -27.58 16.25 -11.96
C THR A 87 -27.35 15.20 -10.87
N HIS A 88 -26.30 14.39 -11.01
CA HIS A 88 -25.99 13.25 -10.15
C HIS A 88 -24.70 13.48 -9.35
N GLY A 89 -24.79 13.34 -8.02
CA GLY A 89 -23.65 13.48 -7.12
C GLY A 89 -23.97 13.01 -5.71
N ARG A 90 -23.06 12.27 -5.07
CA ARG A 90 -23.26 11.73 -3.72
C ARG A 90 -21.95 11.40 -3.00
N ARG A 91 -22.01 11.29 -1.67
CA ARG A 91 -20.95 10.66 -0.88
C ARG A 91 -20.96 9.14 -1.09
N GLY A 92 -19.78 8.53 -1.08
CA GLY A 92 -19.61 7.09 -1.06
C GLY A 92 -20.08 6.46 0.24
N PHE A 93 -20.75 5.31 0.13
CA PHE A 93 -21.17 4.52 1.29
C PHE A 93 -20.07 3.57 1.75
N LEU A 94 -19.47 2.82 0.81
CA LEU A 94 -18.39 1.88 1.09
C LEU A 94 -17.02 2.57 1.21
N ASN A 95 -16.86 3.74 0.58
CA ASN A 95 -15.66 4.57 0.64
C ASN A 95 -16.07 5.92 1.21
N PRO A 96 -16.13 6.07 2.54
CA PRO A 96 -16.72 7.24 3.20
C PRO A 96 -15.91 8.51 3.02
N ASP A 97 -14.69 8.41 2.50
CA ASP A 97 -13.80 9.52 2.15
C ASP A 97 -13.87 9.91 0.66
N CYS A 98 -14.77 9.29 -0.11
CA CYS A 98 -14.95 9.56 -1.53
C CYS A 98 -16.34 10.18 -1.80
N MET A 99 -16.40 11.01 -2.83
CA MET A 99 -17.62 11.49 -3.46
C MET A 99 -17.62 11.08 -4.93
N TYR A 100 -18.80 10.83 -5.47
CA TYR A 100 -19.00 10.33 -6.82
C TYR A 100 -19.96 11.25 -7.55
N PHE A 101 -19.61 11.63 -8.77
CA PHE A 101 -20.41 12.48 -9.64
C PHE A 101 -20.52 11.86 -11.02
N ALA A 102 -21.63 12.11 -11.69
CA ALA A 102 -21.84 11.74 -13.09
C ALA A 102 -22.14 13.03 -13.85
N ILE A 103 -21.20 13.44 -14.70
CA ILE A 103 -21.32 14.63 -15.56
C ILE A 103 -21.79 14.20 -16.95
N ASP A 104 -22.53 15.05 -17.65
CA ASP A 104 -22.96 14.74 -19.01
C ASP A 104 -21.75 14.60 -19.95
N GLY A 105 -21.74 13.54 -20.76
CA GLY A 105 -20.73 13.34 -21.79
C GLY A 105 -20.82 14.39 -22.90
N PRO A 106 -19.71 14.76 -23.56
CA PRO A 106 -19.76 15.65 -24.72
C PRO A 106 -20.68 15.10 -25.81
N HIS A 107 -21.52 15.99 -26.35
CA HIS A 107 -22.64 15.72 -27.26
C HIS A 107 -22.38 14.60 -28.29
N GLY A 108 -23.29 13.62 -28.31
CA GLY A 108 -23.45 12.56 -29.30
C GLY A 108 -24.93 12.17 -29.43
N GLU A 109 -25.27 11.21 -30.29
CA GLU A 109 -26.66 10.77 -30.53
C GLU A 109 -27.29 10.09 -29.29
N GLU A 110 -26.48 9.47 -28.44
CA GLU A 110 -26.91 8.88 -27.16
C GLU A 110 -26.44 9.69 -25.95
N LYS A 111 -27.33 9.86 -24.97
CA LYS A 111 -27.00 10.50 -23.70
C LYS A 111 -26.22 9.51 -22.81
N TYR A 112 -25.00 9.87 -22.46
CA TYR A 112 -24.16 9.11 -21.53
C TYR A 112 -23.53 10.03 -20.47
N PHE A 113 -23.06 9.43 -19.39
CA PHE A 113 -22.40 10.13 -18.30
C PHE A 113 -20.93 9.72 -18.18
N ILE A 114 -20.13 10.62 -17.63
CA ILE A 114 -18.74 10.37 -17.28
C ILE A 114 -18.63 10.40 -15.76
N GLN A 115 -18.09 9.32 -15.18
CA GLN A 115 -17.93 9.20 -13.75
C GLN A 115 -16.70 10.01 -13.28
N ILE A 116 -16.90 10.83 -12.24
CA ILE A 116 -15.84 11.57 -11.55
C ILE A 116 -15.79 11.08 -10.09
N ASP A 117 -14.63 10.59 -9.69
CA ASP A 117 -14.35 10.13 -8.33
C ASP A 117 -13.52 11.19 -7.61
N VAL A 118 -14.01 11.71 -6.48
CA VAL A 118 -13.34 12.75 -5.70
C VAL A 118 -13.04 12.22 -4.31
N LYS A 119 -11.79 11.85 -4.05
CA LYS A 119 -11.30 11.41 -2.74
C LYS A 119 -10.78 12.59 -1.93
N VAL A 120 -11.24 12.69 -0.69
CA VAL A 120 -10.84 13.73 0.26
C VAL A 120 -9.62 13.27 1.06
N CYS A 121 -8.57 14.08 1.05
CA CYS A 121 -7.51 14.05 2.04
C CYS A 121 -7.80 15.14 3.07
N TYR A 122 -7.95 14.77 4.33
CA TYR A 122 -8.34 15.73 5.38
C TYR A 122 -7.16 16.51 5.98
N LYS A 123 -5.95 15.98 5.80
CA LYS A 123 -4.72 16.51 6.39
C LYS A 123 -3.82 17.04 5.27
N PRO A 124 -3.69 18.37 5.08
CA PRO A 124 -2.87 18.94 4.01
C PRO A 124 -1.43 18.43 4.00
N GLU A 125 -0.85 18.19 5.18
CA GLU A 125 0.49 17.63 5.35
C GLU A 125 0.64 16.21 4.78
N LEU A 126 -0.46 15.48 4.62
CA LEU A 126 -0.48 14.12 4.04
C LEU A 126 -0.80 14.10 2.54
N PHE A 127 -1.12 15.24 1.95
CA PHE A 127 -1.63 15.30 0.58
C PHE A 127 -0.63 14.72 -0.43
N HIS A 128 0.65 15.06 -0.29
CA HIS A 128 1.71 14.54 -1.15
C HIS A 128 1.95 13.04 -0.97
N TRP A 129 1.78 12.51 0.25
CA TRP A 129 1.87 11.07 0.52
C TRP A 129 0.73 10.31 -0.15
N TYR A 130 -0.51 10.79 0.01
CA TYR A 130 -1.68 10.17 -0.60
C TYR A 130 -1.60 10.20 -2.13
N ALA A 131 -1.13 11.32 -2.70
CA ALA A 131 -0.91 11.42 -4.15
C ALA A 131 0.12 10.38 -4.63
N PHE A 132 1.23 10.22 -3.90
CA PHE A 132 2.22 9.19 -4.18
C PHE A 132 1.63 7.78 -4.12
N GLU A 133 0.83 7.48 -3.08
CA GLU A 133 0.22 6.16 -2.93
C GLU A 133 -0.77 5.81 -4.07
N LEU A 134 -1.44 6.81 -4.63
CA LEU A 134 -2.44 6.67 -5.69
C LEU A 134 -1.84 6.68 -7.11
N ASN A 135 -0.62 7.22 -7.30
CA ASN A 135 0.03 7.26 -8.61
C ASN A 135 0.17 5.85 -9.23
N TYR A 136 0.05 5.78 -10.56
CA TYR A 136 0.16 4.57 -11.39
C TYR A 136 -0.75 3.42 -10.96
N ALA A 137 -1.88 3.74 -10.31
CA ALA A 137 -2.96 2.83 -9.93
C ALA A 137 -2.52 1.54 -9.20
N SER A 138 -1.29 1.49 -8.63
CA SER A 138 -0.73 0.40 -7.81
C SER A 138 0.78 0.54 -7.45
N ASN A 139 1.46 1.68 -7.68
CA ASN A 139 2.90 1.75 -7.39
C ASN A 139 3.23 1.41 -5.93
N SER A 140 2.43 1.91 -4.99
CA SER A 140 2.60 1.71 -3.55
C SER A 140 2.42 0.25 -3.17
N LYS A 141 1.50 -0.45 -3.85
CA LYS A 141 1.30 -1.90 -3.69
C LYS A 141 2.49 -2.69 -4.21
N VAL A 142 3.11 -2.25 -5.31
CA VAL A 142 4.31 -2.88 -5.87
C VAL A 142 5.50 -2.72 -4.94
N ILE A 143 5.80 -1.47 -4.58
CA ILE A 143 6.89 -1.14 -3.66
C ILE A 143 6.64 -1.83 -2.31
N GLY A 144 5.43 -1.72 -1.77
CA GLY A 144 5.00 -2.38 -0.56
C GLY A 144 5.23 -3.91 -0.59
N SER A 145 4.95 -4.56 -1.72
CA SER A 145 5.25 -5.99 -1.88
C SER A 145 6.74 -6.28 -1.82
N MET A 146 7.57 -5.52 -2.54
CA MET A 146 9.03 -5.71 -2.56
C MET A 146 9.65 -5.56 -1.18
N VAL A 147 9.22 -4.54 -0.42
CA VAL A 147 9.85 -4.20 0.85
C VAL A 147 9.31 -4.99 2.04
N LYS A 148 8.09 -5.55 1.94
CA LYS A 148 7.44 -6.30 3.02
C LYS A 148 8.30 -7.44 3.59
N PRO A 149 8.86 -8.38 2.81
CA PRO A 149 9.69 -9.45 3.38
C PRO A 149 11.03 -8.93 3.95
N LEU A 150 11.42 -7.71 3.59
CA LEU A 150 12.70 -7.09 3.96
C LEU A 150 12.63 -6.25 5.24
N GLY A 151 11.58 -6.43 6.04
CA GLY A 151 11.42 -5.75 7.32
C GLY A 151 10.87 -4.34 7.24
N LEU A 152 10.33 -3.91 6.08
CA LEU A 152 9.69 -2.60 5.95
C LEU A 152 8.19 -2.72 5.72
N THR A 153 7.44 -1.76 6.24
CA THR A 153 6.01 -1.59 5.99
C THR A 153 5.77 -0.23 5.34
N LEU A 154 5.08 -0.22 4.21
CA LEU A 154 4.57 0.99 3.57
C LEU A 154 3.05 0.98 3.73
N ASP A 155 2.52 1.97 4.44
CA ASP A 155 1.10 2.09 4.73
C ASP A 155 0.66 3.58 4.75
N PRO A 156 -0.64 3.88 4.94
CA PRO A 156 -1.12 5.26 4.98
C PRO A 156 -0.51 6.12 6.10
N GLU A 157 0.07 5.50 7.14
CA GLU A 157 0.74 6.22 8.24
C GLU A 157 2.20 6.56 7.91
N GLY A 158 2.83 5.82 7.00
CA GLY A 158 4.14 6.14 6.46
C GLY A 158 4.96 4.91 6.12
N LEU A 159 6.28 5.13 6.01
CA LEU A 159 7.26 4.07 5.94
C LEU A 159 7.74 3.71 7.35
N HIS A 160 7.74 2.42 7.65
CA HIS A 160 8.18 1.87 8.94
C HIS A 160 9.19 0.76 8.75
N ILE A 161 10.15 0.63 9.67
CA ILE A 161 10.98 -0.57 9.83
C ILE A 161 10.41 -1.43 10.96
N ARG A 162 10.47 -2.75 10.83
CA ARG A 162 9.96 -3.70 11.81
C ARG A 162 11.07 -4.37 12.61
N VAL A 163 10.89 -4.39 13.92
CA VAL A 163 11.70 -5.20 14.83
C VAL A 163 11.35 -6.67 14.59
N GLU A 164 12.32 -7.43 14.10
CA GLU A 164 12.12 -8.81 13.63
C GLU A 164 11.67 -9.73 14.75
N GLU A 165 12.21 -9.55 15.96
CA GLU A 165 11.85 -10.34 17.14
C GLU A 165 10.41 -10.10 17.64
N ILE A 166 9.74 -9.06 17.15
CA ILE A 166 8.39 -8.65 17.58
C ILE A 166 7.35 -8.98 16.50
N GLU A 167 7.71 -8.92 15.21
CA GLU A 167 6.74 -8.86 14.10
C GLU A 167 5.82 -10.08 13.99
N GLU A 168 6.27 -11.27 14.41
CA GLU A 168 5.45 -12.49 14.42
C GLU A 168 4.40 -12.48 15.53
N THR A 169 4.72 -11.94 16.71
CA THR A 169 3.81 -11.96 17.89
C THR A 169 2.96 -10.70 17.99
N ASN A 170 3.52 -9.54 17.64
CA ASN A 170 2.85 -8.25 17.71
C ASN A 170 3.26 -7.37 16.51
N PHE A 171 2.61 -7.62 15.37
CA PHE A 171 2.92 -6.90 14.14
C PHE A 171 2.82 -5.36 14.29
N PRO A 172 1.73 -4.76 14.83
CA PRO A 172 1.69 -3.32 15.03
C PRO A 172 2.77 -2.81 15.98
N GLY A 173 3.02 -3.55 17.08
CA GLY A 173 4.05 -3.22 18.05
C GLY A 173 5.46 -3.25 17.48
N SER A 174 5.72 -4.06 16.46
CA SER A 174 7.03 -4.18 15.82
C SER A 174 7.45 -2.95 15.01
N MET A 175 6.49 -2.12 14.58
CA MET A 175 6.75 -1.01 13.65
C MET A 175 7.44 0.16 14.35
N VAL A 176 8.47 0.70 13.71
CA VAL A 176 9.20 1.92 14.09
C VAL A 176 9.13 2.86 12.91
N TRP A 177 8.68 4.08 13.15
CA TRP A 177 8.44 5.07 12.10
C TRP A 177 9.77 5.55 11.49
N ILE A 178 9.80 5.71 10.16
CA ILE A 178 10.95 6.24 9.42
C ILE A 178 10.65 7.61 8.84
N SER A 179 9.65 7.67 7.96
CA SER A 179 9.36 8.87 7.17
C SER A 179 7.97 8.80 6.53
N LYS A 180 7.44 9.97 6.20
CA LYS A 180 6.26 10.16 5.37
C LYS A 180 6.54 11.02 4.13
N ASP A 181 7.80 11.14 3.74
CA ASP A 181 8.20 11.72 2.45
C ASP A 181 8.39 10.59 1.41
N PRO A 182 7.65 10.59 0.29
CA PRO A 182 7.87 9.64 -0.78
C PRO A 182 9.33 9.56 -1.28
N LYS A 183 10.08 10.66 -1.21
CA LYS A 183 11.50 10.66 -1.61
C LYS A 183 12.36 9.74 -0.75
N ASP A 184 12.01 9.58 0.53
CA ASP A 184 12.75 8.70 1.44
C ASP A 184 12.45 7.23 1.12
N VAL A 185 11.20 6.90 0.77
CA VAL A 185 10.83 5.57 0.25
C VAL A 185 11.68 5.22 -0.98
N LEU A 186 11.80 6.16 -1.92
CA LEU A 186 12.56 5.98 -3.15
C LEU A 186 14.07 5.87 -2.88
N ARG A 187 14.61 6.70 -1.97
CA ARG A 187 16.01 6.63 -1.55
C ARG A 187 16.35 5.26 -0.94
N ILE A 188 15.48 4.71 -0.09
CA ILE A 188 15.66 3.38 0.49
C ILE A 188 15.55 2.30 -0.58
N ALA A 189 14.53 2.38 -1.45
CA ALA A 189 14.32 1.43 -2.54
C ALA A 189 15.37 1.51 -3.66
N GLY A 190 16.21 2.54 -3.68
CA GLY A 190 17.16 2.79 -4.77
C GLY A 190 16.46 3.13 -6.09
N LEU A 191 15.31 3.78 -6.00
CA LEU A 191 14.52 4.22 -7.14
C LEU A 191 14.65 5.75 -7.29
N ASP A 192 14.58 6.24 -8.53
CA ASP A 192 14.64 7.69 -8.81
C ASP A 192 13.27 8.38 -8.66
N ARG A 193 13.15 9.65 -9.05
CA ARG A 193 11.93 10.46 -8.84
C ARG A 193 10.90 10.35 -9.97
N ARG A 194 11.12 9.54 -11.01
CA ARG A 194 10.19 9.42 -12.16
C ARG A 194 8.79 9.02 -11.75
N ILE A 195 8.65 8.15 -10.75
CA ILE A 195 7.35 7.71 -10.20
C ILE A 195 6.56 8.84 -9.49
N MET A 196 7.24 9.92 -9.10
CA MET A 196 6.57 11.11 -8.53
C MET A 196 6.23 12.15 -9.59
N ASN A 197 7.04 12.24 -10.65
CA ASN A 197 7.03 13.36 -11.59
C ASN A 197 6.37 13.02 -12.95
N ALA A 198 5.57 11.95 -13.02
CA ALA A 198 4.90 11.51 -14.24
C ALA A 198 5.85 11.20 -15.42
N GLY A 199 6.97 10.53 -15.16
CA GLY A 199 8.09 10.40 -16.11
C GLY A 199 8.08 9.21 -17.08
N PHE A 200 7.00 8.42 -17.15
CA PHE A 200 6.97 7.17 -17.93
C PHE A 200 6.02 7.25 -19.13
N GLN A 201 6.47 6.76 -20.28
CA GLN A 201 5.72 6.75 -21.54
C GLN A 201 5.01 5.42 -21.80
N THR A 202 5.50 4.32 -21.24
CA THR A 202 4.95 2.98 -21.46
C THR A 202 4.82 2.19 -20.15
N LYS A 203 3.98 1.16 -20.16
CA LYS A 203 3.85 0.23 -19.02
C LYS A 203 5.16 -0.53 -18.78
N ASP A 204 5.86 -0.86 -19.86
CA ASP A 204 7.14 -1.56 -19.83
C ASP A 204 8.21 -0.78 -19.06
N GLU A 205 8.33 0.54 -19.31
CA GLU A 205 9.25 1.42 -18.59
C GLU A 205 8.99 1.43 -17.07
N ILE A 206 7.73 1.34 -16.65
CA ILE A 206 7.36 1.29 -15.23
C ILE A 206 7.77 -0.06 -14.63
N TYR A 207 7.59 -1.15 -15.35
CA TYR A 207 7.98 -2.48 -14.90
C TYR A 207 9.50 -2.63 -14.80
N GLU A 208 10.23 -2.15 -15.81
CA GLU A 208 11.69 -2.05 -15.78
C GLU A 208 12.18 -1.16 -14.63
N TYR A 209 11.49 -0.05 -14.38
CA TYR A 209 11.78 0.82 -13.25
C TYR A 209 11.65 0.09 -11.91
N PHE A 210 10.56 -0.66 -11.67
CA PHE A 210 10.44 -1.44 -10.44
C PHE A 210 11.53 -2.53 -10.34
N ALA A 211 11.82 -3.20 -11.46
CA ALA A 211 12.85 -4.22 -11.53
C ALA A 211 14.28 -3.68 -11.33
N SER A 212 14.50 -2.38 -11.54
CA SER A 212 15.79 -1.71 -11.32
C SER A 212 16.13 -1.50 -9.82
N SER A 213 15.15 -1.67 -8.93
CA SER A 213 15.39 -1.58 -7.49
C SER A 213 16.32 -2.70 -7.02
N TRP A 214 17.27 -2.36 -6.14
CA TRP A 214 18.10 -3.37 -5.46
C TRP A 214 17.30 -4.25 -4.48
N LEU A 215 16.04 -3.87 -4.19
CA LEU A 215 15.08 -4.64 -3.38
C LEU A 215 14.22 -5.58 -4.24
N PHE A 216 14.38 -5.56 -5.56
CA PHE A 216 13.64 -6.42 -6.45
C PHE A 216 14.26 -7.82 -6.51
N ASN A 217 13.40 -8.83 -6.41
CA ASN A 217 13.76 -10.22 -6.68
C ASN A 217 12.56 -10.92 -7.35
N PRO A 218 12.69 -11.45 -8.58
CA PRO A 218 11.57 -12.09 -9.27
C PRO A 218 11.07 -13.35 -8.55
N GLY A 219 11.97 -14.07 -7.85
CA GLY A 219 11.64 -15.24 -7.04
C GLY A 219 10.70 -14.92 -5.87
N HIS A 220 10.75 -13.71 -5.31
CA HIS A 220 9.79 -13.25 -4.30
C HIS A 220 8.35 -13.26 -4.85
N PHE A 221 8.16 -12.70 -6.04
CA PHE A 221 6.84 -12.66 -6.66
C PHE A 221 6.34 -14.06 -7.03
N ALA A 222 7.23 -14.91 -7.52
CA ALA A 222 6.93 -16.31 -7.82
C ALA A 222 6.44 -17.08 -6.58
N ALA A 223 7.19 -16.99 -5.47
CA ALA A 223 6.83 -17.64 -4.22
C ALA A 223 5.45 -17.17 -3.74
N ARG A 224 5.16 -15.88 -3.83
CA ARG A 224 3.84 -15.35 -3.43
C ARG A 224 2.69 -15.86 -4.29
N ILE A 225 2.85 -15.93 -5.61
CA ILE A 225 1.79 -16.48 -6.48
C ILE A 225 1.53 -17.96 -6.17
N SER A 226 2.54 -18.70 -5.71
CA SER A 226 2.37 -20.11 -5.32
C SER A 226 1.59 -20.30 -4.02
N GLU A 227 1.46 -19.26 -3.19
CA GLU A 227 0.60 -19.27 -2.01
C GLU A 227 -0.87 -19.14 -2.41
N GLU A 228 -1.67 -20.19 -2.18
CA GLU A 228 -3.09 -20.26 -2.57
C GLU A 228 -3.90 -19.05 -2.07
N LYS A 229 -3.78 -18.71 -0.77
CA LYS A 229 -4.45 -17.54 -0.17
C LYS A 229 -4.07 -16.20 -0.82
N TYR A 230 -2.86 -16.10 -1.35
CA TYR A 230 -2.41 -14.90 -2.05
C TYR A 230 -2.97 -14.86 -3.48
N ASN A 231 -2.95 -16.01 -4.16
CA ASN A 231 -3.46 -16.19 -5.52
C ASN A 231 -4.97 -15.90 -5.60
N ASP A 232 -5.76 -16.34 -4.62
CA ASP A 232 -7.21 -16.10 -4.54
C ASP A 232 -7.56 -14.60 -4.47
N ARG A 233 -6.65 -13.79 -3.91
CA ARG A 233 -6.81 -12.32 -3.78
C ARG A 233 -6.12 -11.55 -4.89
N LEU A 234 -5.59 -12.21 -5.93
CA LEU A 234 -4.98 -11.51 -7.06
C LEU A 234 -6.04 -10.80 -7.90
N GLU A 235 -7.26 -11.33 -7.99
CA GLU A 235 -8.37 -10.74 -8.74
C GLU A 235 -8.88 -9.42 -8.09
N ASP A 236 -8.70 -9.27 -6.78
CA ASP A 236 -8.95 -8.01 -6.07
C ASP A 236 -7.91 -6.91 -6.35
N ARG A 237 -6.84 -7.23 -7.10
CA ARG A 237 -5.77 -6.29 -7.41
C ARG A 237 -6.00 -5.59 -8.73
N SER A 238 -5.32 -4.45 -8.88
CA SER A 238 -5.35 -3.69 -10.14
C SER A 238 -4.93 -4.58 -11.32
N PRO A 239 -5.61 -4.54 -12.47
CA PRO A 239 -5.24 -5.31 -13.65
C PRO A 239 -3.77 -5.15 -14.06
N VAL A 240 -3.21 -3.96 -13.83
CA VAL A 240 -1.79 -3.62 -14.09
C VAL A 240 -0.84 -4.49 -13.27
N TRP A 241 -1.20 -4.75 -12.01
CA TRP A 241 -0.44 -5.64 -11.13
C TRP A 241 -0.44 -7.08 -11.64
N ILE A 242 -1.60 -7.53 -12.15
CA ILE A 242 -1.76 -8.88 -12.68
C ILE A 242 -0.88 -9.06 -13.92
N VAL A 243 -0.90 -8.09 -14.85
CA VAL A 243 -0.04 -8.10 -16.06
C VAL A 243 1.45 -8.10 -15.68
N PHE A 244 1.87 -7.25 -14.74
CA PHE A 244 3.26 -7.24 -14.26
C PHE A 244 3.71 -8.63 -13.80
N ILE A 245 2.88 -9.29 -13.01
CA ILE A 245 3.23 -10.55 -12.37
C ILE A 245 3.08 -11.78 -13.26
N LYS A 246 1.97 -11.88 -14.00
CA LYS A 246 1.61 -13.07 -14.79
C LYS A 246 2.13 -13.04 -16.22
N GLU A 247 2.46 -11.87 -16.76
CA GLU A 247 2.86 -11.72 -18.17
C GLU A 247 4.25 -11.11 -18.32
N TRP A 248 4.50 -9.94 -17.71
CA TRP A 248 5.75 -9.23 -17.92
C TRP A 248 6.95 -9.92 -17.26
N LEU A 249 6.81 -10.26 -15.96
CA LEU A 249 7.88 -10.94 -15.24
C LEU A 249 8.27 -12.24 -15.96
N PRO A 250 7.35 -13.18 -16.34
CA PRO A 250 7.78 -14.49 -16.83
C PRO A 250 8.53 -14.44 -18.15
N VAL A 251 8.23 -13.42 -18.95
CA VAL A 251 8.92 -13.13 -20.19
C VAL A 251 10.31 -12.56 -19.93
N LYS A 252 10.44 -11.58 -19.02
CA LYS A 252 11.72 -10.91 -18.75
C LYS A 252 12.70 -11.78 -17.97
N TYR A 253 12.21 -12.66 -17.12
CA TYR A 253 13.02 -13.53 -16.27
C TYR A 253 12.57 -15.00 -16.40
N PRO A 254 12.81 -15.68 -17.54
CA PRO A 254 12.25 -17.02 -17.78
C PRO A 254 12.71 -18.09 -16.77
N GLY A 255 13.84 -17.88 -16.10
CA GLY A 255 14.43 -18.80 -15.13
C GLY A 255 13.79 -18.83 -13.73
N TYR A 256 12.82 -17.97 -13.41
CA TYR A 256 12.15 -18.03 -12.09
C TYR A 256 10.84 -18.83 -12.11
N ARG A 257 10.43 -19.41 -13.25
CA ARG A 257 9.08 -19.94 -13.47
C ARG A 257 8.56 -20.78 -12.31
N LEU A 258 7.30 -20.47 -11.97
CA LEU A 258 6.43 -21.14 -11.02
C LEU A 258 6.50 -22.65 -11.21
N LEU A 259 6.67 -23.37 -10.10
CA LEU A 259 6.79 -24.83 -9.96
C LEU A 259 5.59 -25.66 -10.49
N ARG A 260 4.72 -25.12 -11.37
CA ARG A 260 3.44 -25.77 -11.71
C ARG A 260 3.20 -26.16 -13.18
N ASP A 261 3.94 -25.64 -14.17
CA ASP A 261 3.56 -25.86 -15.59
C ASP A 261 4.58 -26.68 -16.43
N GLY A 262 5.26 -27.65 -15.83
CA GLY A 262 6.12 -28.61 -16.55
C GLY A 262 5.63 -30.05 -16.39
N PRO A 263 5.74 -30.93 -17.42
CA PRO A 263 5.36 -32.32 -17.26
C PRO A 263 6.16 -32.97 -16.13
N MET A 264 5.45 -33.66 -15.23
CA MET A 264 6.00 -34.47 -14.15
C MET A 264 6.88 -35.59 -14.73
N THR A 265 8.16 -35.32 -14.94
CA THR A 265 9.13 -36.35 -15.28
C THR A 265 10.38 -36.21 -14.43
N GLY A 266 10.50 -37.09 -13.42
CA GLY A 266 11.76 -37.50 -12.80
C GLY A 266 12.21 -36.71 -11.57
N ASN A 267 12.94 -37.42 -10.69
CA ASN A 267 13.44 -37.08 -9.34
C ASN A 267 14.22 -35.74 -9.16
N THR A 268 14.21 -34.83 -10.12
CA THR A 268 14.96 -33.56 -10.10
C THR A 268 14.17 -32.39 -9.51
N THR A 269 12.83 -32.42 -9.49
CA THR A 269 12.00 -31.27 -9.12
C THR A 269 12.06 -30.91 -7.63
N GLU A 270 12.21 -31.88 -6.72
CA GLU A 270 12.29 -31.64 -5.28
C GLU A 270 13.57 -30.87 -4.88
N ASP A 271 14.73 -31.28 -5.39
CA ASP A 271 16.01 -30.62 -5.12
C ASP A 271 16.05 -29.17 -5.64
N PHE A 272 15.54 -28.94 -6.86
CA PHE A 272 15.43 -27.58 -7.42
C PHE A 272 14.50 -26.68 -6.61
N SER A 273 13.35 -27.19 -6.15
CA SER A 273 12.41 -26.42 -5.32
C SER A 273 12.99 -26.07 -3.94
N THR A 274 13.74 -27.00 -3.36
CA THR A 274 14.38 -26.85 -2.04
C THR A 274 15.54 -25.86 -2.13
N GLN A 275 16.37 -25.95 -3.17
CA GLN A 275 17.45 -25.00 -3.43
C GLN A 275 16.90 -23.60 -3.69
N PHE A 276 15.88 -23.45 -4.55
CA PHE A 276 15.23 -22.17 -4.80
C PHE A 276 14.68 -21.52 -3.52
N HIS A 277 14.00 -22.30 -2.68
CA HIS A 277 13.49 -21.79 -1.41
C HIS A 277 14.63 -21.33 -0.50
N THR A 278 15.70 -22.12 -0.40
CA THR A 278 16.88 -21.80 0.40
C THR A 278 17.58 -20.54 -0.09
N ASP A 279 17.74 -20.38 -1.40
CA ASP A 279 18.34 -19.19 -2.02
C ASP A 279 17.49 -17.94 -1.76
N LEU A 280 16.17 -18.07 -1.86
CA LEU A 280 15.25 -16.95 -1.59
C LEU A 280 15.26 -16.54 -0.11
N GLN A 281 15.27 -17.50 0.82
CA GLN A 281 15.39 -17.20 2.25
C GLN A 281 16.74 -16.55 2.58
N THR A 282 17.82 -17.04 1.96
CA THR A 282 19.16 -16.44 2.10
C THR A 282 19.16 -15.00 1.58
N TRP A 283 18.51 -14.76 0.43
CA TRP A 283 18.34 -13.43 -0.11
C TRP A 283 17.53 -12.52 0.82
N TYR A 284 16.40 -12.98 1.38
CA TYR A 284 15.62 -12.19 2.34
C TYR A 284 16.46 -11.79 3.55
N LYS A 285 17.15 -12.74 4.18
CA LYS A 285 17.96 -12.49 5.38
C LYS A 285 19.08 -11.48 5.10
N ARG A 286 19.83 -11.68 4.01
CA ARG A 286 20.91 -10.78 3.60
C ARG A 286 20.37 -9.38 3.27
N THR A 287 19.31 -9.30 2.48
CA THR A 287 18.78 -8.03 1.99
C THR A 287 18.08 -7.26 3.11
N ARG A 288 17.36 -7.94 4.00
CA ARG A 288 16.78 -7.33 5.22
C ARG A 288 17.86 -6.70 6.10
N ALA A 289 19.00 -7.38 6.30
CA ALA A 289 20.12 -6.82 7.06
C ALA A 289 20.67 -5.55 6.40
N ALA A 290 20.89 -5.57 5.09
CA ALA A 290 21.35 -4.41 4.33
C ALA A 290 20.33 -3.25 4.33
N VAL A 291 19.02 -3.55 4.26
CA VAL A 291 17.95 -2.56 4.37
C VAL A 291 18.00 -1.88 5.73
N ARG A 292 18.12 -2.66 6.82
CA ARG A 292 18.24 -2.13 8.17
C ARG A 292 19.45 -1.20 8.31
N GLU A 293 20.61 -1.62 7.81
CA GLU A 293 21.82 -0.80 7.81
C GLU A 293 21.63 0.51 7.03
N LYS A 294 21.05 0.44 5.83
CA LYS A 294 20.75 1.62 5.01
C LYS A 294 19.80 2.58 5.72
N VAL A 295 18.73 2.05 6.33
CA VAL A 295 17.77 2.85 7.10
C VAL A 295 18.47 3.51 8.29
N PHE A 296 19.25 2.77 9.08
CA PHE A 296 19.91 3.33 10.27
C PHE A 296 20.98 4.36 9.92
N THR A 297 21.68 4.17 8.80
CA THR A 297 22.65 5.14 8.29
C THR A 297 21.97 6.41 7.80
N THR A 298 20.81 6.27 7.15
CA THR A 298 20.06 7.42 6.59
C THR A 298 19.23 8.15 7.66
N PHE A 299 18.71 7.41 8.64
CA PHE A 299 17.81 7.87 9.70
C PHE A 299 18.31 7.38 11.08
N PRO A 300 19.36 8.00 11.65
CA PRO A 300 19.95 7.53 12.91
C PRO A 300 18.99 7.52 14.11
N HIS A 301 17.98 8.40 14.11
CA HIS A 301 16.94 8.44 15.15
C HIS A 301 16.11 7.14 15.15
N THR A 302 15.76 6.61 13.97
CA THR A 302 15.06 5.33 13.82
C THR A 302 15.85 4.18 14.43
N ALA A 303 17.19 4.18 14.30
CA ALA A 303 18.04 3.15 14.90
C ALA A 303 17.92 3.14 16.42
N THR A 304 17.91 4.32 17.04
CA THR A 304 17.77 4.47 18.50
C THR A 304 16.42 3.91 18.96
N GLU A 305 15.32 4.32 18.33
CA GLU A 305 13.99 3.83 18.67
C GLU A 305 13.85 2.32 18.46
N TYR A 306 14.42 1.81 17.37
CA TYR A 306 14.43 0.38 17.08
C TYR A 306 15.10 -0.44 18.19
N TYR A 307 16.31 -0.04 18.60
CA TYR A 307 17.04 -0.79 19.63
C TYR A 307 16.43 -0.62 21.02
N VAL A 308 15.86 0.54 21.35
CA VAL A 308 15.10 0.73 22.60
C VAL A 308 13.90 -0.23 22.62
N LYS A 309 13.12 -0.25 21.54
CA LYS A 309 11.95 -1.13 21.41
C LYS A 309 12.33 -2.61 21.49
N ARG A 310 13.38 -3.01 20.77
CA ARG A 310 13.92 -4.38 20.80
C ARG A 310 14.38 -4.76 22.21
N ALA A 311 15.11 -3.89 22.91
CA ALA A 311 15.59 -4.16 24.26
C ALA A 311 14.45 -4.32 25.26
N ALA A 312 13.43 -3.46 25.19
CA ALA A 312 12.23 -3.57 26.01
C ALA A 312 11.51 -4.91 25.81
N TRP A 313 11.34 -5.33 24.55
CA TRP A 313 10.72 -6.62 24.23
C TRP A 313 11.53 -7.82 24.72
N MET A 314 12.85 -7.81 24.51
CA MET A 314 13.72 -8.90 24.96
C MET A 314 13.69 -9.03 26.49
N LYS A 315 13.64 -7.90 27.21
CA LYS A 315 13.50 -7.87 28.67
C LYS A 315 12.16 -8.50 29.09
N GLU A 316 11.05 -8.08 28.48
CA GLU A 316 9.72 -8.63 28.78
C GLU A 316 9.64 -10.14 28.51
N ARG A 317 10.19 -10.61 27.38
CA ARG A 317 10.23 -12.03 27.03
C ARG A 317 11.06 -12.84 28.02
N GLU A 318 12.19 -12.30 28.46
CA GLU A 318 13.03 -12.95 29.45
C GLU A 318 12.36 -12.99 30.83
N GLU A 319 11.70 -11.90 31.24
CA GLU A 319 10.90 -11.89 32.48
C GLU A 319 9.76 -12.91 32.44
N GLN A 320 9.06 -13.03 31.31
CA GLN A 320 8.00 -14.04 31.13
C GLN A 320 8.58 -15.46 31.24
N ARG A 321 9.68 -15.74 30.52
CA ARG A 321 10.36 -17.04 30.56
C ARG A 321 10.80 -17.41 31.97
N LEU A 322 11.37 -16.46 32.72
CA LEU A 322 11.76 -16.66 34.11
C LEU A 322 10.56 -16.92 35.02
N ARG A 323 9.45 -16.19 34.85
CA ARG A 323 8.21 -16.43 35.59
C ARG A 323 7.65 -17.82 35.35
N GLU A 324 7.63 -18.28 34.09
CA GLU A 324 7.18 -19.63 33.73
C GLU A 324 8.07 -20.71 34.36
N LEU A 325 9.39 -20.55 34.29
CA LEU A 325 10.34 -21.46 34.93
C LEU A 325 10.16 -21.53 36.45
N ILE A 326 10.04 -20.38 37.11
CA ILE A 326 9.81 -20.31 38.56
C ILE A 326 8.48 -20.96 38.92
N THR A 327 7.40 -20.63 38.18
CA THR A 327 6.06 -21.18 38.43
C THR A 327 6.05 -22.70 38.30
N ASN A 328 6.69 -23.26 37.27
CA ASN A 328 6.78 -24.70 37.06
C ASN A 328 7.67 -25.41 38.09
N ALA A 329 8.62 -24.70 38.70
CA ALA A 329 9.47 -25.24 39.75
C ALA A 329 8.80 -25.24 41.13
N ILE A 330 7.71 -24.49 41.32
CA ILE A 330 6.92 -24.49 42.55
C ILE A 330 6.02 -25.75 42.55
N PRO A 331 6.18 -26.67 43.51
CA PRO A 331 5.33 -27.85 43.59
C PRO A 331 3.86 -27.45 43.76
N ALA A 332 2.95 -28.05 42.97
CA ALA A 332 1.52 -27.92 43.20
C ALA A 332 1.16 -28.65 44.50
N GLY A 333 1.11 -27.92 45.62
CA GLY A 333 0.71 -28.47 46.90
C GLY A 333 -0.77 -28.84 46.90
N ASN A 334 -1.11 -30.09 47.22
CA ASN A 334 -2.50 -30.52 47.47
C ASN A 334 -3.06 -29.99 48.80
N ASN A 335 -2.22 -29.38 49.62
CA ASN A 335 -2.60 -28.74 50.87
C ASN A 335 -2.46 -27.24 50.65
N GLY A 336 -3.57 -26.48 50.77
CA GLY A 336 -3.58 -25.03 50.61
C GLY A 336 -2.49 -24.33 51.45
N TRP A 337 -2.17 -23.09 51.06
CA TRP A 337 -1.21 -22.24 51.76
C TRP A 337 -1.48 -22.26 53.27
N LYS A 338 -0.48 -22.64 54.05
CA LYS A 338 -0.47 -22.46 55.51
C LYS A 338 0.42 -21.26 55.80
N ASP A 339 -0.13 -20.25 56.48
CA ASP A 339 0.57 -19.00 56.83
C ASP A 339 1.66 -19.19 57.91
N ASP A 340 1.94 -20.43 58.32
CA ASP A 340 2.91 -20.77 59.35
C ASP A 340 4.32 -20.90 58.76
N PHE A 341 4.85 -19.82 58.18
CA PHE A 341 6.28 -19.75 57.84
C PHE A 341 7.07 -19.33 59.09
N PRO A 342 8.06 -20.11 59.56
CA PRO A 342 8.93 -19.65 60.62
C PRO A 342 9.69 -18.41 60.13
N GLN A 343 9.57 -17.30 60.86
CA GLN A 343 10.34 -16.10 60.55
C GLN A 343 11.83 -16.44 60.66
N PRO A 344 12.66 -15.97 59.70
CA PRO A 344 14.09 -16.20 59.78
C PRO A 344 14.63 -15.56 61.06
N ASN A 345 15.29 -16.37 61.90
CA ASN A 345 16.05 -15.85 63.03
C ASN A 345 17.21 -15.01 62.47
N ILE A 346 17.17 -13.70 62.75
CA ILE A 346 18.26 -12.75 62.47
C ILE A 346 19.37 -12.96 63.49
#